data_AF-A0A6G3XLW7-F1
#
_entry.id   AF-A0A6G3XLW7-F1
#
_cell.length_a   1.000
_cell.length_b   1.000
_cell.length_c   1.000
_cell.angle_alpha   90.00
_cell.angle_beta   90.00
_cell.angle_gamma   90.00
#
_symmetry.space_group_name_H-M   'P 1'
#
loop_
_entity.id
_entity.type
_entity.pdbx_description
1 polymer ?
#
loop_
_entity_poly.entity_id
_entity_poly.type
_entity_poly.pdbx_seq_one_letter_code
_entity_poly.pdbx_strand_id
1 'polypeptide(L)'
;MSDATLNSVTQDPDDFAVQIADQIKTFIVAVTEVSKVDEPEKAVPVLLLQVSQLLLAGGRLGAYEDVLPDERYEPDLGAEPDADGLRERFAALLEPIDVYSEVF
;
A
#
# COMPACT_ATOMS: atom_id res chain seq x y z
N MET A 1 -13.96 15.94 -36.42
CA MET A 1 -13.25 14.66 -36.25
C MET A 1 -12.26 14.86 -35.13
N SER A 2 -12.71 14.74 -33.89
CA SER A 2 -11.86 14.95 -32.71
C SER A 2 -10.97 13.73 -32.53
N ASP A 3 -9.71 14.02 -32.32
CA ASP A 3 -8.58 13.10 -32.23
C ASP A 3 -8.76 12.15 -31.03
N ALA A 4 -9.42 11.01 -31.25
CA ALA A 4 -9.64 9.95 -30.27
C ALA A 4 -8.35 9.22 -29.86
N THR A 5 -7.21 9.65 -30.41
CA THR A 5 -5.89 9.04 -30.21
C THR A 5 -5.16 9.57 -28.97
N LEU A 6 -5.69 10.58 -28.28
CA LEU A 6 -5.11 11.10 -27.02
C LEU A 6 -5.24 10.16 -25.81
N ASN A 7 -6.10 9.14 -25.90
CA ASN A 7 -6.31 8.15 -24.83
C ASN A 7 -5.68 6.79 -25.11
N SER A 8 -4.96 6.60 -26.22
CA SER A 8 -4.10 5.43 -26.39
C SER A 8 -2.80 5.65 -25.62
N VAL A 9 -2.90 5.82 -24.30
CA VAL A 9 -1.82 5.38 -23.44
C VAL A 9 -1.77 3.89 -23.71
N THR A 10 -0.79 3.44 -24.49
CA THR A 10 -0.41 2.04 -24.53
C THR A 10 -0.17 1.66 -23.07
N GLN A 11 -1.16 1.04 -22.43
CA GLN A 11 -1.03 0.55 -21.07
C GLN A 11 -0.16 -0.69 -21.16
N ASP A 12 1.15 -0.47 -21.28
CA ASP A 12 2.12 -1.52 -21.12
C ASP A 12 1.91 -2.11 -19.71
N PRO A 13 1.58 -3.39 -19.57
CA PRO A 13 1.44 -4.05 -18.28
C PRO A 13 2.67 -3.82 -17.39
N ASP A 14 3.86 -3.68 -17.98
CA ASP A 14 5.10 -3.43 -17.25
C ASP A 14 5.10 -2.04 -16.58
N ASP A 15 4.62 -1.00 -17.29
CA ASP A 15 4.49 0.35 -16.74
C ASP A 15 3.45 0.40 -15.61
N PHE A 16 2.35 -0.34 -15.74
CA PHE A 16 1.33 -0.43 -14.70
C PHE A 16 1.86 -1.16 -13.46
N ALA A 17 2.56 -2.28 -13.64
CA ALA A 17 3.18 -3.04 -12.56
C ALA A 17 4.19 -2.18 -11.78
N VAL A 18 5.04 -1.43 -12.48
CA VAL A 18 5.99 -0.48 -11.86
C VAL A 18 5.26 0.57 -11.02
N GLN A 19 4.17 1.16 -11.54
CA GLN A 19 3.38 2.15 -10.80
C GLN A 19 2.77 1.57 -9.52
N ILE A 20 2.17 0.38 -9.58
CA ILE A 20 1.59 -0.27 -8.39
C ILE A 20 2.70 -0.61 -7.39
N ALA A 21 3.81 -1.18 -7.85
CA ALA A 21 4.94 -1.51 -6.98
C ALA A 21 5.49 -0.26 -6.26
N ASP A 22 5.60 0.87 -6.94
CA ASP A 22 6.06 2.11 -6.33
C ASP A 22 5.06 2.71 -5.34
N GLN A 23 3.74 2.57 -5.60
CA GLN A 23 2.70 2.95 -4.63
C GLN A 23 2.79 2.10 -3.35
N ILE A 24 3.00 0.78 -3.46
CA ILE A 24 3.16 -0.09 -2.29
C ILE A 24 4.46 0.19 -1.53
N LYS A 25 5.58 0.39 -2.24
CA LYS A 25 6.84 0.78 -1.58
C LYS A 25 6.70 2.10 -0.82
N THR A 26 6.01 3.07 -1.42
CA THR A 26 5.74 4.36 -0.77
C THR A 26 4.95 4.18 0.52
N PHE A 27 3.90 3.35 0.51
CA PHE A 27 3.13 3.01 1.71
C PHE A 27 4.02 2.40 2.81
N ILE A 28 4.82 1.39 2.49
CA ILE A 28 5.69 0.70 3.45
C ILE A 28 6.69 1.67 4.08
N VAL A 29 7.34 2.50 3.25
CA VAL A 29 8.29 3.51 3.72
C VAL A 29 7.57 4.54 4.60
N ALA A 30 6.45 5.08 4.16
CA ALA A 30 5.72 6.10 4.91
C ALA A 30 5.24 5.60 6.28
N VAL A 31 4.63 4.41 6.34
CA VAL A 31 4.21 3.79 7.61
C VAL A 31 5.41 3.53 8.52
N THR A 32 6.52 3.05 7.97
CA THR A 32 7.76 2.85 8.74
C THR A 32 8.30 4.16 9.31
N GLU A 33 8.32 5.23 8.53
CA GLU A 33 8.78 6.54 8.98
C GLU A 33 7.84 7.16 10.03
N VAL A 34 6.52 7.04 9.86
CA VAL A 34 5.56 7.51 10.87
C VAL A 34 5.82 6.82 12.21
N SER A 35 6.13 5.52 12.22
CA SER A 35 6.44 4.80 13.47
C SER A 35 7.69 5.31 14.20
N LYS A 36 8.57 6.06 13.54
CA LYS A 36 9.83 6.57 14.13
C LYS A 36 9.69 7.97 14.70
N VAL A 37 8.66 8.72 14.29
CA VAL A 37 8.48 10.13 14.66
C VAL A 37 7.58 10.20 15.90
N ASP A 38 8.05 10.90 16.94
CA ASP A 38 7.30 11.15 18.17
C ASP A 38 6.31 12.33 17.99
N GLU A 39 5.45 12.24 16.97
CA GLU A 39 4.42 13.24 16.65
C GLU A 39 3.03 12.57 16.52
N PRO A 40 2.41 12.15 17.63
CA PRO A 40 1.15 11.39 17.62
C PRO A 40 0.00 12.16 16.97
N GLU A 41 -0.03 13.48 17.11
CA GLU A 41 -1.04 14.37 16.52
C GLU A 41 -1.07 14.31 14.98
N LYS A 42 0.07 14.01 14.35
CA LYS A 42 0.20 13.92 12.89
C LYS A 42 0.16 12.48 12.37
N ALA A 43 0.38 11.50 13.24
CA ALA A 43 0.41 10.09 12.86
C ALA A 43 -0.90 9.64 12.21
N VAL A 44 -2.05 9.88 12.86
CA VAL A 44 -3.35 9.42 12.36
C VAL A 44 -3.71 10.01 10.99
N PRO A 45 -3.63 11.34 10.75
CA PRO A 45 -3.90 11.90 9.42
C PRO A 45 -3.02 11.31 8.32
N VAL A 46 -1.73 11.09 8.59
CA VAL A 46 -0.80 10.51 7.61
C VAL A 46 -1.13 9.04 7.34
N LEU A 47 -1.41 8.25 8.39
CA LEU A 47 -1.80 6.85 8.24
C LEU A 47 -3.10 6.71 7.43
N LEU A 48 -4.11 7.55 7.69
CA LEU A 48 -5.36 7.55 6.92
C LEU A 48 -5.13 7.89 5.44
N LEU A 49 -4.24 8.84 5.15
CA LEU A 49 -3.84 9.17 3.78
C LEU A 49 -3.16 7.97 3.10
N GLN A 50 -2.21 7.34 3.78
CA GLN A 50 -1.48 6.18 3.24
C GLN A 50 -2.41 4.98 2.99
N VAL A 51 -3.33 4.68 3.91
CA VAL A 51 -4.35 3.65 3.73
C VAL A 51 -5.26 3.98 2.54
N SER A 52 -5.68 5.23 2.38
CA SER A 52 -6.51 5.64 1.23
C SER A 52 -5.78 5.46 -0.10
N GLN A 53 -4.48 5.76 -0.14
CA GLN A 53 -3.64 5.54 -1.32
C GLN A 53 -3.45 4.04 -1.62
N LEU A 54 -3.28 3.22 -0.58
CA LEU A 54 -3.20 1.76 -0.72
C LEU A 54 -4.52 1.17 -1.27
N LEU A 55 -5.67 1.64 -0.75
CA LEU A 55 -6.98 1.23 -1.26
C LEU A 55 -7.17 1.62 -2.73
N LEU A 56 -6.73 2.82 -3.14
CA LEU A 56 -6.76 3.24 -4.54
C LEU A 56 -5.87 2.35 -5.42
N ALA A 57 -4.65 2.03 -4.97
CA ALA A 57 -3.75 1.14 -5.70
C ALA A 57 -4.37 -0.26 -5.87
N GLY A 58 -4.96 -0.81 -4.79
CA GLY A 58 -5.68 -2.08 -4.83
C GLY A 58 -6.89 -2.07 -5.76
N GLY A 59 -7.67 -0.98 -5.74
CA GLY A 59 -8.81 -0.81 -6.66
C GLY A 59 -8.39 -0.72 -8.12
N ARG A 60 -7.27 -0.06 -8.42
CA ARG A 60 -6.69 -0.03 -9.78
C ARG A 60 -6.22 -1.41 -10.20
N LEU A 61 -5.52 -2.14 -9.32
CA LEU A 61 -5.02 -3.49 -9.59
C LEU A 61 -6.17 -4.46 -9.83
N GLY A 62 -7.21 -4.44 -9.00
CA GLY A 62 -8.39 -5.31 -9.16
C GLY A 62 -9.29 -4.98 -10.36
N ALA A 63 -9.12 -3.80 -10.98
CA ALA A 63 -9.79 -3.45 -12.23
C ALA A 63 -9.01 -3.90 -13.47
N TYR A 64 -7.76 -4.36 -13.30
CA TYR A 64 -6.94 -4.88 -14.37
C TYR A 64 -7.36 -6.32 -14.72
N GLU A 65 -7.13 -6.74 -15.97
CA GLU A 65 -7.44 -8.10 -16.40
C GLU A 65 -6.58 -9.12 -15.63
N ASP A 66 -7.21 -10.23 -15.21
CA ASP A 66 -6.50 -11.30 -14.50
C ASP A 66 -5.34 -11.85 -15.35
N VAL A 67 -4.13 -11.80 -14.81
CA VAL A 67 -2.95 -12.39 -15.45
C VAL A 67 -2.82 -13.85 -14.99
N LEU A 68 -3.07 -14.79 -15.91
CA LEU A 68 -2.74 -16.20 -15.70
C LEU A 68 -1.36 -16.50 -16.27
N PRO A 69 -0.33 -16.73 -15.43
CA PRO A 69 0.96 -17.16 -15.93
C PRO A 69 0.88 -18.57 -16.53
N ASP A 70 1.70 -18.85 -17.55
CA ASP A 70 1.78 -20.17 -18.20
C ASP A 70 2.13 -21.28 -17.21
N GLU A 71 2.98 -20.95 -16.22
CA GLU A 71 3.32 -21.80 -15.10
C GLU A 71 2.73 -21.22 -13.82
N ARG A 72 1.97 -22.04 -13.08
CA ARG A 72 1.42 -21.68 -11.75
C ARG A 72 2.45 -21.93 -10.65
N TYR A 73 3.66 -21.42 -10.84
CA TYR A 73 4.72 -21.52 -9.86
C TYR A 73 4.76 -20.22 -9.05
N GLU A 74 4.64 -20.35 -7.73
CA GLU A 74 4.87 -19.25 -6.80
C GLU A 74 6.31 -19.38 -6.27
N PRO A 75 7.20 -18.40 -6.53
CA PRO A 75 8.54 -18.42 -5.97
C PRO A 75 8.50 -18.30 -4.45
N ASP A 76 9.41 -18.99 -3.77
CA ASP A 76 9.59 -18.85 -2.33
C ASP A 76 9.91 -17.38 -2.00
N LEU A 77 9.06 -16.76 -1.18
CA LEU A 77 9.23 -15.39 -0.69
C LEU A 77 10.33 -15.29 0.38
N GLY A 78 10.85 -16.43 0.83
CA GLY A 78 11.89 -16.52 1.85
C GLY A 78 11.30 -16.45 3.26
N ALA A 79 12.14 -16.09 4.23
CA ALA A 79 11.70 -15.93 5.61
C ALA A 79 10.82 -14.68 5.77
N GLU A 80 9.73 -14.82 6.50
CA GLU A 80 8.87 -13.69 6.87
C GLU A 80 9.68 -12.62 7.63
N PRO A 81 9.61 -11.34 7.23
CA PRO A 81 10.28 -10.27 7.94
C PRO A 81 9.68 -10.06 9.34
N ASP A 82 10.55 -9.84 10.32
CA ASP A 82 10.12 -9.51 11.68
C ASP A 82 9.51 -8.09 11.73
N ALA A 83 8.21 -8.02 12.04
CA ALA A 83 7.45 -6.79 12.17
C ALA A 83 7.26 -6.32 13.63
N ASP A 84 7.80 -7.03 14.62
CA ASP A 84 7.55 -6.70 16.04
C ASP A 84 8.04 -5.30 16.40
N GLY A 85 9.21 -4.90 15.90
CA GLY A 85 9.71 -3.55 16.16
C GLY A 85 8.78 -2.45 15.61
N LEU A 86 8.09 -2.69 14.49
CA LEU A 86 7.10 -1.75 13.94
C LEU A 86 5.85 -1.70 14.83
N ARG A 87 5.37 -2.88 15.24
CA ARG A 87 4.20 -3.04 16.12
C ARG A 87 4.40 -2.33 17.46
N GLU A 88 5.55 -2.54 18.11
CA GLU A 88 5.88 -1.93 19.40
C GLU A 88 5.97 -0.41 19.32
N ARG A 89 6.55 0.13 18.23
CA ARG A 89 6.62 1.58 18.01
C ARG A 89 5.25 2.20 17.84
N PHE A 90 4.35 1.56 17.09
CA PHE A 90 2.99 2.07 16.94
C PHE A 90 2.18 1.97 18.23
N ALA A 91 2.32 0.89 19.00
CA ALA A 91 1.68 0.77 20.30
C ALA A 91 2.09 1.90 21.24
N ALA A 92 3.36 2.29 21.24
CA ALA A 92 3.84 3.44 22.02
C ALA A 92 3.33 4.78 21.47
N LEU A 93 3.42 4.98 20.14
CA LEU A 93 3.02 6.23 19.47
C LEU A 93 1.52 6.51 19.60
N LEU A 94 0.70 5.46 19.57
CA LEU A 94 -0.76 5.55 19.56
C LEU A 94 -1.40 5.19 20.90
N GLU A 95 -0.62 5.02 21.98
CA GLU A 95 -1.10 4.58 23.30
C GLU A 95 -2.42 5.22 23.75
N PRO A 96 -2.65 6.55 23.58
CA PRO A 96 -3.89 7.18 24.04
C PRO A 96 -5.15 6.74 23.27
N ILE A 97 -4.98 6.13 22.10
CA ILE A 97 -6.03 5.81 21.11
C ILE A 97 -5.90 4.41 20.50
N ASP A 98 -5.03 3.54 21.02
CA ASP A 98 -4.75 2.21 20.47
C ASP A 98 -5.85 1.17 20.79
N VAL A 99 -6.79 1.51 21.68
CA VAL A 99 -7.90 0.64 22.04
C VAL A 99 -9.05 0.80 21.05
N TYR A 100 -9.33 -0.24 20.27
CA TYR A 100 -10.51 -0.36 19.42
C TYR A 100 -11.55 -1.30 20.06
N SER A 101 -12.81 -0.87 20.10
CA SER A 101 -13.95 -1.70 20.54
C SER A 101 -14.96 -1.80 19.42
N GLU A 102 -15.18 -3.01 18.91
CA GLU A 102 -16.20 -3.29 17.91
C GLU A 102 -17.55 -3.53 18.61
N VAL A 103 -18.58 -2.79 18.20
CA VAL A 103 -19.94 -2.89 18.76
C VAL A 103 -20.84 -3.46 17.67
N PHE A 104 -21.11 -4.76 17.77
CA PHE A 104 -22.03 -5.49 16.88
C PHE A 104 -23.49 -5.36 17.32
#